data_AF-A0A3P6EU52-F1
#
_entry.id   AF-A0A3P6EU52-F1
#
_cell.length_a   1.000
_cell.length_b   1.000
_cell.length_c   1.000
_cell.angle_alpha   90.00
_cell.angle_beta   90.00
_cell.angle_gamma   90.00
#
_symmetry.space_group_name_H-M   'P 1'
#
loop_
_entity.id
_entity.type
_entity.pdbx_description
1 polymer ?
#
loop_
_entity_poly.entity_id
_entity_poly.type
_entity_poly.pdbx_seq_one_letter_code
_entity_poly.pdbx_strand_id
1 'polypeptide(L)'
;MAEGIVIVFDFDRTLIDGDSDNWVVTEMGLTEIFHQLRFTLPWNRLMDRMMTELHSQGRSVQDIEACLQRIMPIDSHIVEAIKSAKSLGCDLKIVSDANQFFIEKILEQHDLLDCFSDIYTNPTSVDEIGKLRISPYHGGGAAASTPPHSCNLCPPNLCKGLVMDHIRASSSSPKDQILTRFIYLGDGGGDFCPTLKLRECDCVMPRTNYPLWKRISDNPSLIKADVKEWSSAEELQRILMQLFTSCEYLLVGSSVKLGNDCKLYPSSHIFGNTELGESCVLMNGAVVGDELPGGYTVIGGNNIIGHHAVVGVKCQDLKYKQEPQSSTSSVILALSLSLAVVLWFQDVPKYMMVTGERGELRGLNLEGLRRNGFTMSKEHNQDLCSVPTVGAMLQSIRDSFTDGRRGICKFRQWLDS
;
A
#
# COMPACT_ATOMS: atom_id res chain seq x y z
N MET A 1 3.22 8.92 -1.46
CA MET A 1 2.90 8.41 -2.81
C MET A 1 2.70 6.91 -2.67
N ALA A 2 1.63 6.34 -3.22
CA ALA A 2 1.27 4.93 -3.04
C ALA A 2 1.97 4.00 -4.06
N GLU A 3 3.16 4.40 -4.51
CA GLU A 3 3.99 3.63 -5.43
C GLU A 3 4.34 2.28 -4.77
N GLY A 4 3.99 1.17 -5.44
CA GLY A 4 4.18 -0.18 -4.92
C GLY A 4 2.89 -0.87 -4.43
N ILE A 5 1.71 -0.30 -4.64
CA ILE A 5 0.42 -1.00 -4.43
C ILE A 5 -0.16 -1.46 -5.76
N VAL A 6 -0.51 -2.74 -5.85
CA VAL A 6 -1.29 -3.31 -6.96
C VAL A 6 -2.69 -3.64 -6.45
N ILE A 7 -3.71 -3.06 -7.08
CA ILE A 7 -5.12 -3.29 -6.75
C ILE A 7 -5.75 -4.12 -7.87
N VAL A 8 -6.31 -5.25 -7.50
CA VAL A 8 -6.93 -6.20 -8.43
C VAL A 8 -8.41 -6.28 -8.13
N PHE A 9 -9.23 -5.96 -9.13
CA PHE A 9 -10.68 -5.95 -9.03
C PHE A 9 -11.29 -7.12 -9.82
N ASP A 10 -12.24 -7.82 -9.21
CA ASP A 10 -13.30 -8.45 -9.98
C ASP A 10 -14.25 -7.39 -10.57
N PHE A 11 -15.03 -7.77 -11.56
CA PHE A 11 -15.88 -6.84 -12.31
C PHE A 11 -17.35 -6.92 -11.87
N ASP A 12 -18.06 -7.99 -12.26
CA ASP A 12 -19.46 -8.20 -11.90
C ASP A 12 -19.62 -8.23 -10.38
N ARG A 13 -20.68 -7.58 -9.88
CA ARG A 13 -21.03 -7.46 -8.45
C ARG A 13 -19.93 -6.88 -7.54
N THR A 14 -18.85 -6.36 -8.14
CA THR A 14 -17.73 -5.72 -7.44
C THR A 14 -17.55 -4.29 -7.91
N LEU A 15 -17.25 -4.06 -9.20
CA LEU A 15 -17.20 -2.73 -9.80
C LEU A 15 -18.58 -2.22 -10.23
N ILE A 16 -19.43 -3.12 -10.72
CA ILE A 16 -20.83 -2.85 -11.01
C ILE A 16 -21.72 -3.53 -9.97
N ASP A 17 -22.87 -2.94 -9.63
CA ASP A 17 -23.84 -3.59 -8.75
C ASP A 17 -24.81 -4.49 -9.54
N GLY A 18 -24.24 -5.47 -10.22
CA GLY A 18 -24.99 -6.35 -11.12
C GLY A 18 -24.10 -7.37 -11.82
N ASP A 19 -24.71 -8.15 -12.70
CA ASP A 19 -24.05 -9.17 -13.51
C ASP A 19 -24.27 -8.82 -14.98
N SER A 20 -23.19 -8.49 -15.68
CA SER A 20 -23.20 -7.95 -17.03
C SER A 20 -23.77 -8.93 -18.06
N ASP A 21 -23.48 -10.22 -17.90
CA ASP A 21 -24.02 -11.30 -18.74
C ASP A 21 -25.54 -11.42 -18.59
N ASN A 22 -26.04 -11.54 -17.36
CA ASN A 22 -27.48 -11.63 -17.08
C ASN A 22 -28.22 -10.37 -17.53
N TRP A 23 -27.58 -9.20 -17.45
CA TRP A 23 -28.14 -7.95 -17.92
C TRP A 23 -28.44 -7.98 -19.42
N VAL A 24 -27.42 -8.29 -20.23
CA VAL A 24 -27.59 -8.37 -21.70
C VAL A 24 -28.60 -9.45 -22.08
N VAL A 25 -28.54 -10.62 -21.43
CA VAL A 25 -29.51 -11.71 -21.66
C VAL A 25 -30.94 -11.25 -21.39
N THR A 26 -31.18 -10.51 -20.31
CA THR A 26 -32.52 -10.09 -19.91
C THR A 26 -33.03 -8.97 -20.80
N GLU A 27 -32.26 -7.90 -20.93
CA GLU A 27 -32.68 -6.69 -21.67
C GLU A 27 -32.82 -6.94 -23.18
N MET A 28 -32.10 -7.93 -23.72
CA MET A 28 -32.22 -8.32 -25.12
C MET A 28 -33.19 -9.48 -25.38
N GLY A 29 -33.94 -9.92 -24.36
CA GLY A 29 -35.02 -10.90 -24.53
C GLY A 29 -34.57 -12.35 -24.74
N LEU A 30 -33.39 -12.72 -24.22
CA LEU A 30 -32.85 -14.08 -24.32
C LEU A 30 -33.08 -14.97 -23.10
N THR A 31 -33.77 -14.46 -22.06
CA THR A 31 -33.97 -15.16 -20.77
C THR A 31 -34.46 -16.59 -20.91
N GLU A 32 -35.42 -16.85 -21.81
CA GLU A 32 -35.99 -18.20 -21.99
C GLU A 32 -34.96 -19.19 -22.53
N ILE A 33 -34.27 -18.82 -23.62
CA ILE A 33 -33.24 -19.67 -24.25
C ILE A 33 -32.07 -19.88 -23.29
N PHE A 34 -31.66 -18.83 -22.58
CA PHE A 34 -30.62 -18.90 -21.55
C PHE A 34 -30.97 -19.94 -20.48
N HIS A 35 -32.19 -19.91 -19.94
CA HIS A 35 -32.64 -20.88 -18.93
C HIS A 35 -32.72 -22.32 -19.44
N GLN A 36 -33.01 -22.52 -20.72
CA GLN A 36 -33.01 -23.86 -21.33
C GLN A 36 -31.58 -24.42 -21.46
N LEU A 37 -30.60 -23.57 -21.78
CA LEU A 37 -29.23 -23.99 -22.09
C LEU A 37 -28.26 -23.94 -20.90
N ARG A 38 -28.56 -23.19 -19.83
CA ARG A 38 -27.66 -23.00 -18.68
C ARG A 38 -27.24 -24.29 -17.96
N PHE A 39 -28.04 -25.34 -18.05
CA PHE A 39 -27.74 -26.63 -17.40
C PHE A 39 -26.97 -27.60 -18.29
N THR A 40 -26.83 -27.30 -19.58
CA THR A 40 -26.18 -28.19 -20.56
C THR A 40 -24.86 -27.64 -21.07
N LEU A 41 -24.64 -26.32 -20.99
CA LEU A 41 -23.44 -25.66 -21.46
C LEU A 41 -22.62 -25.04 -20.32
N PRO A 42 -21.27 -25.11 -20.38
CA PRO A 42 -20.41 -24.28 -19.54
C PRO A 42 -20.68 -22.79 -19.77
N TRP A 43 -20.60 -21.97 -18.73
CA TRP A 43 -20.97 -20.55 -18.74
C TRP A 43 -20.38 -19.76 -19.92
N ASN A 44 -19.07 -19.81 -20.13
CA ASN A 44 -18.42 -19.10 -21.25
C ASN A 44 -18.98 -19.50 -22.63
N ARG A 45 -19.23 -20.80 -22.85
CA ARG A 45 -19.84 -21.29 -24.10
C ARG A 45 -21.31 -20.92 -24.21
N LEU A 46 -22.02 -20.88 -23.08
CA LEU A 46 -23.40 -20.41 -23.04
C LEU A 46 -23.47 -18.94 -23.46
N MET A 47 -22.57 -18.09 -22.98
CA MET A 47 -22.54 -16.68 -23.36
C MET A 47 -22.16 -16.48 -24.83
N ASP A 48 -21.18 -17.20 -25.37
CA ASP A 48 -20.90 -17.20 -26.83
C ASP A 48 -22.13 -17.66 -27.65
N ARG A 49 -22.89 -18.64 -27.13
CA ARG A 49 -24.15 -19.05 -27.73
C ARG A 49 -25.21 -17.95 -27.67
N MET A 50 -25.32 -17.20 -26.57
CA MET A 50 -26.23 -16.05 -26.48
C MET A 50 -25.90 -14.99 -27.53
N MET A 51 -24.61 -14.67 -27.74
CA MET A 51 -24.20 -13.75 -28.80
C MET A 51 -24.59 -14.26 -30.20
N THR A 52 -24.55 -15.57 -30.40
CA THR A 52 -25.04 -16.21 -31.64
C THR A 52 -26.55 -16.05 -31.82
N GLU A 53 -27.34 -16.16 -30.76
CA GLU A 53 -28.79 -15.93 -30.82
C GLU A 53 -29.15 -14.47 -31.05
N LEU A 54 -28.42 -13.52 -30.46
CA LEU A 54 -28.61 -12.10 -30.75
C LEU A 54 -28.40 -11.81 -32.23
N HIS A 55 -27.31 -12.33 -32.80
CA HIS A 55 -27.01 -12.15 -34.20
C HIS A 55 -28.05 -12.82 -35.11
N SER A 56 -28.58 -13.99 -34.75
CA SER A 56 -29.65 -14.67 -35.51
C SER A 56 -30.96 -13.88 -35.53
N GLN A 57 -31.21 -13.08 -34.48
CA GLN A 57 -32.32 -12.14 -34.38
C GLN A 57 -32.04 -10.79 -35.07
N GLY A 58 -30.90 -10.65 -35.76
CA GLY A 58 -30.52 -9.43 -36.47
C GLY A 58 -29.98 -8.31 -35.57
N ARG A 59 -29.59 -8.62 -34.32
CA ARG A 59 -28.94 -7.65 -33.43
C ARG A 59 -27.46 -7.51 -33.79
N SER A 60 -27.02 -6.27 -33.90
CA SER A 60 -25.64 -5.88 -34.14
C SER A 60 -24.85 -5.76 -32.84
N VAL A 61 -23.51 -5.70 -32.96
CA VAL A 61 -22.62 -5.41 -31.83
C VAL A 61 -22.92 -4.03 -31.23
N GLN A 62 -23.33 -3.07 -32.05
CA GLN A 62 -23.72 -1.73 -31.62
C GLN A 62 -25.01 -1.75 -30.80
N ASP A 63 -25.94 -2.66 -31.09
CA ASP A 63 -27.14 -2.84 -30.24
C ASP A 63 -26.76 -3.35 -28.85
N ILE A 64 -25.76 -4.24 -28.77
CA ILE A 64 -25.25 -4.77 -27.49
C ILE A 64 -24.57 -3.66 -26.69
N GLU A 65 -23.72 -2.87 -27.35
CA GLU A 65 -23.10 -1.68 -26.74
C GLU A 65 -24.15 -0.69 -26.22
N ALA A 66 -25.16 -0.37 -27.03
CA ALA A 66 -26.26 0.50 -26.61
C ALA A 66 -27.05 -0.05 -25.41
N CYS A 67 -27.21 -1.38 -25.33
CA CYS A 67 -27.87 -2.03 -24.20
C CYS A 67 -27.06 -1.89 -22.90
N LEU A 68 -25.74 -2.05 -22.97
CA LEU A 68 -24.85 -1.84 -21.82
C LEU A 68 -24.86 -0.35 -21.39
N GLN A 69 -24.80 0.55 -22.36
CA GLN A 69 -24.72 1.99 -22.11
C GLN A 69 -25.96 2.59 -21.46
N ARG A 70 -27.14 2.04 -21.76
CA ARG A 70 -28.41 2.65 -21.39
C ARG A 70 -28.66 2.66 -19.87
N ILE A 71 -28.19 1.68 -19.11
CA ILE A 71 -28.60 1.54 -17.70
C ILE A 71 -27.60 0.80 -16.79
N MET A 72 -26.33 0.60 -17.14
CA MET A 72 -25.39 -0.02 -16.21
C MET A 72 -24.55 1.05 -15.48
N PRO A 73 -25.03 1.64 -14.38
CA PRO A 73 -24.26 2.62 -13.62
C PRO A 73 -23.16 1.91 -12.84
N ILE A 74 -21.97 2.50 -12.85
CA ILE A 74 -20.98 2.31 -11.78
C ILE A 74 -21.31 3.34 -10.71
N ASP A 75 -21.36 2.92 -9.44
CA ASP A 75 -21.62 3.83 -8.33
C ASP A 75 -20.55 4.94 -8.25
N SER A 76 -20.97 6.17 -7.99
CA SER A 76 -20.06 7.32 -7.95
C SER A 76 -18.91 7.17 -6.94
N HIS A 77 -19.13 6.46 -5.83
CA HIS A 77 -18.09 6.20 -4.83
C HIS A 77 -17.03 5.23 -5.36
N ILE A 78 -17.41 4.26 -6.21
CA ILE A 78 -16.47 3.35 -6.89
C ILE A 78 -15.66 4.12 -7.93
N VAL A 79 -16.32 4.98 -8.73
CA VAL A 79 -15.64 5.87 -9.70
C VAL A 79 -14.58 6.72 -8.99
N GLU A 80 -14.95 7.36 -7.87
CA GLU A 80 -14.04 8.19 -7.09
C GLU A 80 -12.91 7.38 -6.46
N ALA A 81 -13.19 6.17 -5.96
CA ALA A 81 -12.17 5.28 -5.41
C ALA A 81 -11.11 4.90 -6.45
N ILE A 82 -11.53 4.53 -7.66
CA ILE A 82 -10.62 4.18 -8.78
C ILE A 82 -9.77 5.38 -9.18
N LYS A 83 -10.40 6.54 -9.41
CA LYS A 83 -9.69 7.76 -9.80
C LYS A 83 -8.71 8.21 -8.72
N SER A 84 -9.10 8.12 -7.46
CA SER A 84 -8.23 8.41 -6.31
C SER A 84 -7.03 7.47 -6.26
N ALA A 85 -7.26 6.16 -6.35
CA ALA A 85 -6.18 5.17 -6.36
C ALA A 85 -5.18 5.41 -7.52
N LYS A 86 -5.69 5.72 -8.72
CA LYS A 86 -4.85 6.06 -9.88
C LYS A 86 -4.01 7.30 -9.62
N SER A 87 -4.61 8.37 -9.11
CA SER A 87 -3.89 9.63 -8.79
C SER A 87 -2.83 9.48 -7.71
N LEU A 88 -2.99 8.49 -6.82
CA LEU A 88 -2.01 8.16 -5.78
C LEU A 88 -0.82 7.32 -6.29
N GLY A 89 -0.88 6.85 -7.55
CA GLY A 89 0.16 6.04 -8.17
C GLY A 89 -0.01 4.54 -8.01
N CYS A 90 -1.19 4.05 -7.60
CA CYS A 90 -1.47 2.62 -7.55
C CYS A 90 -1.56 2.02 -8.96
N ASP A 91 -1.14 0.76 -9.09
CA ASP A 91 -1.33 -0.03 -10.32
C ASP A 91 -2.67 -0.79 -10.24
N LEU A 92 -3.65 -0.41 -11.06
CA LEU A 92 -4.98 -1.00 -11.04
C LEU A 92 -5.14 -2.02 -12.15
N LYS A 93 -5.67 -3.20 -11.83
CA LYS A 93 -5.89 -4.30 -12.77
C LYS A 93 -7.27 -4.92 -12.57
N ILE A 94 -7.83 -5.49 -13.63
CA ILE A 94 -9.07 -6.26 -13.58
C ILE A 94 -8.77 -7.73 -13.84
N VAL A 95 -9.37 -8.62 -13.04
CA VAL A 95 -9.34 -10.06 -13.25
C VAL A 95 -10.77 -10.59 -13.10
N SER A 96 -11.43 -10.88 -14.23
CA SER A 96 -12.85 -11.22 -14.22
C SER A 96 -13.24 -12.30 -15.21
N ASP A 97 -14.20 -13.14 -14.80
CA ASP A 97 -14.83 -14.18 -15.60
C ASP A 97 -15.87 -13.64 -16.60
N ALA A 98 -16.12 -12.33 -16.61
CA ALA A 98 -16.92 -11.68 -17.64
C ALA A 98 -16.22 -11.74 -19.02
N ASN A 99 -16.71 -10.98 -20.00
CA ASN A 99 -16.10 -10.90 -21.33
C ASN A 99 -15.54 -9.50 -21.62
N GLN A 100 -14.48 -9.48 -22.42
CA GLN A 100 -13.71 -8.27 -22.72
C GLN A 100 -14.57 -7.14 -23.29
N PHE A 101 -15.42 -7.43 -24.29
CA PHE A 101 -16.31 -6.43 -24.89
C PHE A 101 -17.19 -5.73 -23.84
N PHE A 102 -17.78 -6.47 -22.89
CA PHE A 102 -18.66 -5.86 -21.89
C PHE A 102 -17.88 -4.96 -20.94
N ILE A 103 -16.76 -5.46 -20.41
CA ILE A 103 -15.91 -4.70 -19.48
C ILE A 103 -15.45 -3.40 -20.14
N GLU A 104 -14.88 -3.47 -21.34
CA GLU A 104 -14.35 -2.29 -22.05
C GLU A 104 -15.46 -1.27 -22.29
N LYS A 105 -16.63 -1.69 -22.80
CA LYS A 105 -17.74 -0.77 -23.10
C LYS A 105 -18.33 -0.09 -21.87
N ILE A 106 -18.41 -0.78 -20.74
CA ILE A 106 -18.88 -0.19 -19.49
C ILE A 106 -17.83 0.79 -18.93
N LEU A 107 -16.54 0.45 -18.99
CA LEU A 107 -15.47 1.32 -18.48
C LEU A 107 -15.26 2.57 -19.35
N GLU A 108 -15.38 2.45 -20.67
CA GLU A 108 -15.32 3.57 -21.62
C GLU A 108 -16.40 4.61 -21.30
N GLN A 109 -17.62 4.16 -21.02
CA GLN A 109 -18.74 5.05 -20.69
C GLN A 109 -18.49 5.91 -19.45
N HIS A 110 -17.73 5.41 -18.48
CA HIS A 110 -17.49 6.06 -17.18
C HIS A 110 -16.13 6.75 -17.08
N ASP A 111 -15.38 6.85 -18.19
CA ASP A 111 -14.02 7.38 -18.26
C ASP A 111 -13.06 6.67 -17.29
N LEU A 112 -13.18 5.34 -17.18
CA LEU A 112 -12.40 4.52 -16.25
C LEU A 112 -11.41 3.58 -16.95
N LEU A 113 -11.55 3.36 -18.25
CA LEU A 113 -10.72 2.39 -18.98
C LEU A 113 -9.22 2.69 -18.80
N ASP A 114 -8.81 3.95 -18.97
CA ASP A 114 -7.41 4.40 -18.85
C ASP A 114 -6.85 4.34 -17.40
N CYS A 115 -7.72 4.12 -16.41
CA CYS A 115 -7.26 3.92 -15.03
C CYS A 115 -6.55 2.57 -14.87
N PHE A 116 -6.99 1.55 -15.60
CA PHE A 116 -6.48 0.18 -15.49
C PHE A 116 -5.30 -0.05 -16.43
N SER A 117 -4.24 -0.66 -15.92
CA SER A 117 -3.07 -1.00 -16.72
C SER A 117 -3.28 -2.28 -17.53
N ASP A 118 -3.99 -3.26 -16.97
CA ASP A 118 -4.28 -4.54 -17.60
C ASP A 118 -5.69 -5.04 -17.23
N ILE A 119 -6.35 -5.70 -18.18
CA ILE A 119 -7.64 -6.37 -18.01
C ILE A 119 -7.46 -7.84 -18.43
N TYR A 120 -7.55 -8.75 -17.45
CA TYR A 120 -7.46 -10.18 -17.65
C TYR A 120 -8.87 -10.79 -17.60
N THR A 121 -9.41 -11.11 -18.77
CA THR A 121 -10.79 -11.59 -18.91
C THR A 121 -10.96 -12.48 -20.13
N ASN A 122 -12.16 -13.02 -20.36
CA ASN A 122 -12.43 -13.84 -21.54
C ASN A 122 -12.38 -12.97 -22.82
N PRO A 123 -11.46 -13.22 -23.75
CA PRO A 123 -11.27 -12.37 -24.92
C PRO A 123 -12.46 -12.44 -25.86
N THR A 124 -12.72 -11.31 -26.52
CA THR A 124 -13.80 -11.17 -27.50
C THR A 124 -13.28 -10.75 -28.86
N SER A 125 -13.95 -11.21 -29.91
CA SER A 125 -13.67 -10.77 -31.29
C SER A 125 -14.96 -10.67 -32.07
N VAL A 126 -14.99 -9.80 -33.08
CA VAL A 126 -16.10 -9.75 -34.04
C VAL A 126 -15.66 -10.52 -35.27
N ASP A 127 -16.43 -11.53 -35.66
CA ASP A 127 -16.10 -12.35 -36.83
C ASP A 127 -16.45 -11.64 -38.16
N GLU A 128 -16.11 -12.27 -39.28
CA GLU A 128 -16.29 -11.71 -40.63
C GLU A 128 -17.75 -11.36 -40.97
N ILE A 129 -18.72 -11.97 -40.28
CA ILE A 129 -20.16 -11.73 -40.47
C ILE A 129 -20.72 -10.72 -39.45
N GLY A 130 -19.87 -10.10 -38.64
CA GLY A 130 -20.28 -9.06 -37.68
C GLY A 130 -20.85 -9.62 -36.37
N LYS A 131 -20.62 -10.89 -36.05
CA LYS A 131 -21.09 -11.52 -34.81
C LYS A 131 -20.01 -11.44 -33.73
N LEU A 132 -20.42 -11.04 -32.52
CA LEU A 132 -19.56 -11.06 -31.34
C LEU A 132 -19.29 -12.51 -30.91
N ARG A 133 -18.01 -12.85 -30.75
CA ARG A 133 -17.51 -14.15 -30.31
C ARG A 133 -16.80 -14.01 -28.98
N ILE A 134 -17.09 -14.91 -28.05
CA ILE A 134 -16.46 -14.98 -26.73
C ILE A 134 -15.63 -16.25 -26.67
N SER A 135 -14.35 -16.11 -26.32
CA SER A 135 -13.42 -17.23 -26.16
C SER A 135 -12.97 -17.37 -24.71
N PRO A 136 -12.61 -18.58 -24.24
CA PRO A 136 -12.06 -18.74 -22.89
C PRO A 136 -10.64 -18.17 -22.81
N TYR A 137 -10.28 -17.55 -21.68
CA TYR A 137 -8.94 -17.03 -21.44
C TYR A 137 -7.87 -18.14 -21.38
N HIS A 138 -8.20 -19.27 -20.73
CA HIS A 138 -7.38 -20.49 -20.73
C HIS A 138 -7.91 -21.49 -21.76
N GLY A 139 -6.98 -22.14 -22.48
CA GLY A 139 -7.30 -23.28 -23.33
C GLY A 139 -7.64 -22.97 -24.79
N GLY A 140 -7.25 -21.81 -25.31
CA GLY A 140 -7.40 -21.42 -26.73
C GLY A 140 -6.65 -22.26 -27.78
N GLY A 141 -6.19 -23.49 -27.46
CA GLY A 141 -5.41 -24.29 -28.41
C GLY A 141 -5.11 -25.76 -28.08
N ALA A 142 -5.66 -26.35 -27.02
CA ALA A 142 -5.34 -27.75 -26.65
C ALA A 142 -6.52 -28.71 -26.90
N ALA A 143 -6.18 -29.93 -27.33
CA ALA A 143 -7.11 -31.02 -27.59
C ALA A 143 -8.08 -31.25 -26.41
N ALA A 144 -9.32 -31.66 -26.73
CA ALA A 144 -10.45 -31.81 -25.82
C ALA A 144 -10.24 -32.79 -24.64
N SER A 145 -9.06 -33.40 -24.50
CA SER A 145 -8.70 -34.39 -23.49
C SER A 145 -7.90 -33.84 -22.31
N THR A 146 -7.42 -32.59 -22.34
CA THR A 146 -6.68 -31.97 -21.23
C THR A 146 -7.45 -30.78 -20.63
N PRO A 147 -7.60 -30.71 -19.29
CA PRO A 147 -8.17 -29.54 -18.64
C PRO A 147 -7.36 -28.29 -19.00
N PRO A 148 -8.01 -27.14 -19.25
CA PRO A 148 -7.33 -25.89 -19.62
C PRO A 148 -6.39 -25.37 -18.52
N HIS A 149 -6.61 -25.79 -17.27
CA HIS A 149 -5.71 -25.62 -16.13
C HIS A 149 -5.96 -26.69 -15.06
N SER A 150 -5.03 -26.85 -14.13
CA SER A 150 -5.09 -27.82 -13.03
C SER A 150 -5.81 -27.32 -11.76
N CYS A 151 -6.34 -26.10 -11.76
CA CYS A 151 -7.07 -25.54 -10.62
C CYS A 151 -8.47 -26.15 -10.47
N ASN A 152 -8.83 -26.56 -9.24
CA ASN A 152 -10.14 -27.12 -8.90
C ASN A 152 -11.11 -26.09 -8.29
N LEU A 153 -10.68 -24.84 -8.09
CA LEU A 153 -11.47 -23.77 -7.48
C LEU A 153 -12.09 -22.81 -8.49
N CYS A 154 -11.54 -22.76 -9.70
CA CYS A 154 -11.92 -21.85 -10.76
C CYS A 154 -12.64 -22.58 -11.89
N PRO A 155 -13.53 -21.89 -12.63
CA PRO A 155 -14.15 -22.47 -13.82
C PRO A 155 -13.10 -22.69 -14.92
N PRO A 156 -13.35 -23.60 -15.88
CA PRO A 156 -12.36 -23.96 -16.90
C PRO A 156 -11.89 -22.80 -17.81
N ASN A 157 -12.70 -21.75 -17.96
CA ASN A 157 -12.40 -20.64 -18.87
C ASN A 157 -11.30 -19.71 -18.34
N LEU A 158 -11.24 -19.45 -17.04
CA LEU A 158 -10.30 -18.49 -16.46
C LEU A 158 -10.02 -18.84 -15.00
N CYS A 159 -8.73 -18.92 -14.64
CA CYS A 159 -8.30 -19.18 -13.28
C CYS A 159 -7.69 -17.91 -12.70
N LYS A 160 -8.48 -17.18 -11.91
CA LYS A 160 -8.07 -15.92 -11.29
C LYS A 160 -6.79 -16.06 -10.45
N GLY A 161 -6.60 -17.21 -9.79
CA GLY A 161 -5.36 -17.48 -9.03
C GLY A 161 -4.09 -17.64 -9.88
N LEU A 162 -4.19 -18.24 -11.08
CA LEU A 162 -3.05 -18.31 -12.01
C LEU A 162 -2.73 -16.95 -12.61
N VAL A 163 -3.76 -16.15 -12.88
CA VAL A 163 -3.60 -14.75 -13.31
C VAL A 163 -2.89 -13.93 -12.22
N MET A 164 -3.26 -14.11 -10.95
CA MET A 164 -2.56 -13.46 -9.83
C MET A 164 -1.08 -13.86 -9.73
N ASP A 165 -0.75 -15.14 -9.94
CA ASP A 165 0.65 -15.60 -9.96
C ASP A 165 1.42 -14.92 -11.12
N HIS A 166 0.80 -14.76 -12.29
CA HIS A 166 1.38 -14.05 -13.43
C HIS A 166 1.60 -12.56 -13.15
N ILE A 167 0.59 -11.86 -12.61
CA ILE A 167 0.69 -10.44 -12.25
C ILE A 167 1.84 -10.23 -11.26
N ARG A 168 1.96 -11.10 -10.25
CA ARG A 168 3.04 -11.01 -9.26
C ARG A 168 4.42 -11.19 -9.89
N ALA A 169 4.55 -12.11 -10.85
CA ALA A 169 5.80 -12.35 -11.55
C ALA A 169 6.20 -11.16 -12.44
N SER A 170 5.24 -10.47 -13.07
CA SER A 170 5.52 -9.30 -13.91
C SER A 170 5.80 -8.03 -13.10
N SER A 171 5.25 -7.89 -11.89
CA SER A 171 5.49 -6.74 -11.01
C SER A 171 6.83 -6.78 -10.25
N SER A 172 7.55 -7.90 -10.26
CA SER A 172 8.80 -8.07 -9.49
C SER A 172 10.02 -7.68 -10.34
N SER A 173 10.51 -6.45 -10.21
CA SER A 173 11.79 -6.05 -10.85
C SER A 173 12.96 -6.63 -10.04
N PRO A 174 14.00 -7.24 -10.67
CA PRO A 174 15.17 -7.75 -9.93
C PRO A 174 16.03 -6.66 -9.28
N LYS A 175 15.75 -5.38 -9.55
CA LYS A 175 16.60 -4.25 -9.18
C LYS A 175 16.06 -3.41 -8.02
N ASP A 176 14.76 -3.47 -7.75
CA ASP A 176 14.15 -2.70 -6.66
C ASP A 176 13.60 -3.66 -5.60
N GLN A 177 14.20 -3.63 -4.41
CA GLN A 177 13.74 -4.37 -3.22
C GLN A 177 12.42 -3.80 -2.65
N ILE A 178 11.59 -3.15 -3.47
CA ILE A 178 10.32 -2.57 -3.03
C ILE A 178 9.29 -3.70 -2.96
N LEU A 179 8.86 -4.00 -1.74
CA LEU A 179 7.87 -5.03 -1.48
C LEU A 179 6.50 -4.55 -1.98
N THR A 180 6.07 -5.03 -3.15
CA THR A 180 4.76 -4.69 -3.73
C THR A 180 3.63 -5.25 -2.86
N ARG A 181 2.68 -4.43 -2.42
CA ARG A 181 1.49 -4.84 -1.66
C ARG A 181 0.33 -5.09 -2.62
N PHE A 182 -0.37 -6.22 -2.45
CA PHE A 182 -1.56 -6.54 -3.24
C PHE A 182 -2.85 -6.29 -2.46
N ILE A 183 -3.84 -5.69 -3.10
CA ILE A 183 -5.21 -5.56 -2.58
C ILE A 183 -6.16 -6.21 -3.59
N TYR A 184 -6.86 -7.27 -3.19
CA TYR A 184 -7.81 -7.98 -4.05
C TYR A 184 -9.25 -7.69 -3.63
N LEU A 185 -10.11 -7.28 -4.55
CA LEU A 185 -11.53 -7.02 -4.32
C LEU A 185 -12.38 -7.98 -5.15
N GLY A 186 -13.39 -8.59 -4.53
CA GLY A 186 -14.29 -9.51 -5.24
C GLY A 186 -15.49 -9.96 -4.41
N ASP A 187 -16.43 -10.64 -5.05
CA ASP A 187 -17.64 -11.19 -4.43
C ASP A 187 -17.80 -12.70 -4.70
N GLY A 188 -17.34 -13.18 -5.86
CA GLY A 188 -17.67 -14.48 -6.42
C GLY A 188 -16.97 -15.68 -5.78
N GLY A 189 -17.48 -16.87 -6.08
CA GLY A 189 -16.86 -18.11 -5.61
C GLY A 189 -15.46 -18.34 -6.20
N GLY A 190 -15.27 -17.96 -7.47
CA GLY A 190 -14.00 -18.07 -8.19
C GLY A 190 -12.88 -17.21 -7.59
N ASP A 191 -13.25 -16.15 -6.88
CA ASP A 191 -12.34 -15.23 -6.19
C ASP A 191 -11.69 -15.85 -4.95
N PHE A 192 -12.15 -17.01 -4.49
CA PHE A 192 -11.47 -17.70 -3.39
C PHE A 192 -10.09 -18.24 -3.79
N CYS A 193 -9.88 -18.56 -5.08
CA CYS A 193 -8.57 -19.02 -5.55
C CYS A 193 -7.46 -17.96 -5.44
N PRO A 194 -7.64 -16.72 -5.93
CA PRO A 194 -6.62 -15.68 -5.83
C PRO A 194 -6.34 -15.25 -4.38
N THR A 195 -7.28 -15.34 -3.46
CA THR A 195 -7.05 -14.95 -2.06
C THR A 195 -6.06 -15.88 -1.34
N LEU A 196 -6.01 -17.16 -1.73
CA LEU A 196 -5.01 -18.13 -1.25
C LEU A 196 -3.58 -17.80 -1.73
N LYS A 197 -3.44 -16.91 -2.72
CA LYS A 197 -2.15 -16.44 -3.27
C LYS A 197 -1.64 -15.18 -2.60
N LEU A 198 -2.45 -14.56 -1.73
CA LEU A 198 -2.07 -13.36 -1.01
C LEU A 198 -1.19 -13.70 0.20
N ARG A 199 -0.26 -12.80 0.52
CA ARG A 199 0.68 -12.91 1.66
C ARG A 199 0.17 -12.12 2.85
N GLU A 200 0.86 -12.23 3.97
CA GLU A 200 0.53 -11.53 5.23
C GLU A 200 0.51 -9.99 5.11
N CYS A 201 1.32 -9.43 4.21
CA CYS A 201 1.33 -7.99 3.91
C CYS A 201 0.18 -7.53 3.00
N ASP A 202 -0.47 -8.46 2.32
CA ASP A 202 -1.49 -8.18 1.31
C ASP A 202 -2.88 -8.07 1.97
N CYS A 203 -3.88 -7.59 1.23
CA CYS A 203 -5.24 -7.42 1.71
C CYS A 203 -6.25 -8.04 0.73
N VAL A 204 -7.33 -8.62 1.27
CA VAL A 204 -8.51 -9.02 0.53
C VAL A 204 -9.72 -8.25 1.04
N MET A 205 -10.55 -7.77 0.13
CA MET A 205 -11.79 -7.06 0.41
C MET A 205 -13.00 -7.83 -0.15
N PRO A 206 -13.55 -8.79 0.60
CA PRO A 206 -14.70 -9.56 0.13
C PRO A 206 -16.01 -8.80 0.34
N ARG A 207 -16.91 -8.84 -0.66
CA ARG A 207 -18.26 -8.30 -0.52
C ARG A 207 -19.09 -9.17 0.43
N THR A 208 -19.61 -8.58 1.49
CA THR A 208 -20.43 -9.26 2.51
C THR A 208 -21.67 -9.91 1.90
N ASN A 209 -22.07 -11.06 2.43
CA ASN A 209 -23.20 -11.87 1.93
C ASN A 209 -23.02 -12.50 0.54
N TYR A 210 -21.84 -12.40 -0.08
CA TYR A 210 -21.51 -13.07 -1.33
C TYR A 210 -20.63 -14.32 -1.12
N PRO A 211 -20.50 -15.21 -2.13
CA PRO A 211 -19.79 -16.47 -1.99
C PRO A 211 -18.34 -16.37 -1.51
N LEU A 212 -17.59 -15.34 -1.92
CA LEU A 212 -16.20 -15.11 -1.48
C LEU A 212 -16.14 -14.91 0.03
N TRP A 213 -16.96 -13.97 0.53
CA TRP A 213 -17.05 -13.67 1.95
C TRP A 213 -17.41 -14.93 2.75
N LYS A 214 -18.40 -15.70 2.29
CA LYS A 214 -18.78 -16.96 2.96
C LYS A 214 -17.63 -17.97 3.00
N ARG A 215 -16.91 -18.18 1.88
CA ARG A 215 -15.79 -19.13 1.82
C ARG A 215 -14.63 -18.72 2.74
N ILE A 216 -14.33 -17.43 2.84
CA ILE A 216 -13.32 -16.88 3.75
C ILE A 216 -13.77 -17.07 5.20
N SER A 217 -15.01 -16.72 5.53
CA SER A 217 -15.58 -16.87 6.88
C SER A 217 -15.63 -18.33 7.34
N ASP A 218 -15.91 -19.26 6.42
CA ASP A 218 -15.91 -20.71 6.70
C ASP A 218 -14.48 -21.27 6.87
N ASN A 219 -13.45 -20.63 6.30
CA ASN A 219 -12.07 -21.13 6.27
C ASN A 219 -11.01 -20.05 6.56
N PRO A 220 -11.09 -19.33 7.70
CA PRO A 220 -10.24 -18.17 7.95
C PRO A 220 -8.75 -18.53 8.07
N SER A 221 -8.43 -19.74 8.54
CA SER A 221 -7.04 -20.21 8.68
C SER A 221 -6.30 -20.41 7.37
N LEU A 222 -7.02 -20.50 6.23
CA LEU A 222 -6.41 -20.61 4.91
C LEU A 222 -5.97 -19.25 4.35
N ILE A 223 -6.50 -18.15 4.89
CA ILE A 223 -6.25 -16.80 4.41
C ILE A 223 -5.14 -16.16 5.25
N LYS A 224 -4.03 -15.84 4.58
CA LYS A 224 -2.88 -15.17 5.21
C LYS A 224 -3.01 -13.65 5.23
N ALA A 225 -3.72 -13.10 4.25
CA ALA A 225 -3.89 -11.67 4.05
C ALA A 225 -4.86 -11.04 5.06
N ASP A 226 -4.73 -9.73 5.26
CA ASP A 226 -5.69 -8.96 6.04
C ASP A 226 -7.05 -8.91 5.31
N VAL A 227 -8.13 -9.20 6.03
CA VAL A 227 -9.49 -9.26 5.48
C VAL A 227 -10.26 -8.01 5.86
N LYS A 228 -10.74 -7.25 4.86
CA LYS A 228 -11.55 -6.05 5.05
C LYS A 228 -12.87 -6.17 4.29
N GLU A 229 -13.88 -6.71 4.96
CA GLU A 229 -15.22 -6.87 4.38
C GLU A 229 -15.92 -5.54 4.11
N TRP A 230 -16.77 -5.51 3.08
CA TRP A 230 -17.54 -4.33 2.68
C TRP A 230 -18.95 -4.73 2.22
N SER A 231 -19.93 -3.83 2.37
CA SER A 231 -21.32 -4.08 1.98
C SER A 231 -21.88 -3.07 0.97
N SER A 232 -21.28 -1.88 0.90
CA SER A 232 -21.69 -0.78 0.02
C SER A 232 -20.50 -0.15 -0.72
N ALA A 233 -20.80 0.58 -1.80
CA ALA A 233 -19.81 1.34 -2.55
C ALA A 233 -19.08 2.40 -1.69
N GLU A 234 -19.82 3.07 -0.80
CA GLU A 234 -19.26 4.03 0.16
C GLU A 234 -18.27 3.35 1.14
N GLU A 235 -18.62 2.18 1.66
CA GLU A 235 -17.72 1.40 2.53
C GLU A 235 -16.46 0.95 1.79
N LEU A 236 -16.61 0.45 0.55
CA LEU A 236 -15.50 0.05 -0.30
C LEU A 236 -14.53 1.22 -0.49
N GLN A 237 -15.05 2.39 -0.89
CA GLN A 237 -14.24 3.59 -1.07
C GLN A 237 -13.54 3.97 0.23
N ARG A 238 -14.28 4.06 1.35
CA ARG A 238 -13.72 4.42 2.66
C ARG A 238 -12.60 3.48 3.08
N ILE A 239 -12.79 2.17 2.91
CA ILE A 239 -11.77 1.16 3.26
C ILE A 239 -10.55 1.31 2.35
N LEU A 240 -10.71 1.48 1.04
CA LEU A 240 -9.58 1.70 0.13
C LEU A 240 -8.79 2.96 0.52
N MET A 241 -9.47 4.08 0.79
CA MET A 241 -8.83 5.31 1.24
C MET A 241 -8.11 5.14 2.59
N GLN A 242 -8.69 4.35 3.50
CA GLN A 242 -8.02 3.95 4.73
C GLN A 242 -6.79 3.10 4.45
N LEU A 243 -6.82 2.14 3.52
CA LEU A 243 -5.65 1.33 3.16
C LEU A 243 -4.54 2.16 2.50
N PHE A 244 -4.87 3.25 1.81
CA PHE A 244 -3.89 4.18 1.24
C PHE A 244 -3.21 5.04 2.31
N THR A 245 -3.95 5.41 3.36
CA THR A 245 -3.47 6.28 4.46
C THR A 245 -2.85 5.49 5.62
N SER A 246 -3.35 4.28 5.87
CA SER A 246 -2.80 3.31 6.82
C SER A 246 -1.69 2.46 6.20
N CYS A 247 -1.29 2.73 4.96
CA CYS A 247 -0.07 2.12 4.45
C CYS A 247 1.08 2.65 5.29
N GLU A 248 1.51 1.77 6.18
CA GLU A 248 2.73 1.72 6.94
C GLU A 248 3.95 1.73 6.01
N TYR A 249 4.09 2.75 5.16
CA TYR A 249 5.16 2.82 4.17
C TYR A 249 6.49 2.87 4.91
N LEU A 250 7.36 1.91 4.59
CA LEU A 250 8.79 2.12 4.76
C LEU A 250 9.20 3.21 3.76
N LEU A 251 9.46 4.42 4.25
CA LEU A 251 9.93 5.51 3.38
C LEU A 251 11.42 5.68 3.60
N VAL A 252 12.21 5.55 2.54
CA VAL A 252 13.65 5.85 2.56
C VAL A 252 13.89 6.96 1.55
N GLY A 253 14.27 8.14 2.04
CA GLY A 253 14.57 9.29 1.21
C GLY A 253 15.74 9.02 0.25
N SER A 254 15.71 9.66 -0.93
CA SER A 254 16.71 9.46 -1.99
C SER A 254 18.15 9.81 -1.59
N SER A 255 18.31 10.63 -0.54
CA SER A 255 19.63 11.07 -0.02
C SER A 255 20.14 10.22 1.15
N VAL A 256 19.41 9.18 1.54
CA VAL A 256 19.77 8.29 2.64
C VAL A 256 20.83 7.28 2.19
N LYS A 257 21.85 7.05 3.02
CA LYS A 257 22.83 5.96 2.83
C LYS A 257 22.61 4.89 3.89
N LEU A 258 22.42 3.65 3.45
CA LEU A 258 22.23 2.48 4.31
C LEU A 258 23.45 1.57 4.25
N GLY A 259 23.96 1.17 5.41
CA GLY A 259 24.97 0.13 5.53
C GLY A 259 24.39 -1.26 5.29
N ASN A 260 25.28 -2.24 5.11
CA ASN A 260 24.89 -3.63 4.84
C ASN A 260 24.11 -4.25 6.01
N ASP A 261 23.24 -5.21 5.72
CA ASP A 261 22.47 -6.01 6.71
C ASP A 261 21.53 -5.21 7.63
N CYS A 262 21.07 -4.03 7.19
CA CYS A 262 20.04 -3.29 7.91
C CYS A 262 18.66 -3.96 7.79
N LYS A 263 17.89 -4.01 8.89
CA LYS A 263 16.53 -4.53 8.95
C LYS A 263 15.55 -3.40 9.25
N LEU A 264 14.69 -3.09 8.29
CA LEU A 264 13.71 -2.01 8.40
C LEU A 264 12.31 -2.61 8.48
N TYR A 265 11.59 -2.36 9.57
CA TYR A 265 10.25 -2.87 9.81
C TYR A 265 9.18 -1.86 9.31
N PRO A 266 7.94 -2.31 9.00
CA PRO A 266 6.85 -1.46 8.51
C PRO A 266 6.62 -0.14 9.26
N SER A 267 6.12 0.89 8.58
CA SER A 267 5.96 2.27 9.10
C SER A 267 7.25 2.97 9.54
N SER A 268 8.43 2.38 9.37
CA SER A 268 9.66 3.12 9.65
C SER A 268 9.95 4.11 8.53
N HIS A 269 10.47 5.27 8.88
CA HIS A 269 10.67 6.37 7.95
C HIS A 269 12.07 6.94 8.12
N ILE A 270 12.82 7.06 7.04
CA ILE A 270 14.18 7.58 7.00
C ILE A 270 14.23 8.71 5.97
N PHE A 271 14.56 9.92 6.40
CA PHE A 271 14.53 11.11 5.53
C PHE A 271 15.80 11.96 5.64
N GLY A 272 15.93 12.93 4.73
CA GLY A 272 17.03 13.88 4.71
C GLY A 272 18.39 13.27 4.38
N ASN A 273 19.45 14.02 4.70
CA ASN A 273 20.82 13.54 4.56
C ASN A 273 21.17 12.65 5.77
N THR A 274 20.73 11.38 5.71
CA THR A 274 20.89 10.43 6.80
C THR A 274 21.78 9.26 6.40
N GLU A 275 22.75 8.91 7.24
CA GLU A 275 23.58 7.72 7.07
C GLU A 275 23.36 6.74 8.22
N LEU A 276 22.96 5.51 7.89
CA LEU A 276 22.89 4.39 8.82
C LEU A 276 24.05 3.44 8.55
N GLY A 277 24.77 3.05 9.60
CA GLY A 277 25.82 2.05 9.52
C GLY A 277 25.28 0.64 9.30
N GLU A 278 26.19 -0.33 9.28
CA GLU A 278 25.86 -1.75 9.06
C GLU A 278 25.08 -2.39 10.22
N SER A 279 24.24 -3.38 9.93
CA SER A 279 23.48 -4.16 10.93
C SER A 279 22.55 -3.33 11.83
N CYS A 280 22.00 -2.23 11.32
CA CYS A 280 20.99 -1.44 12.05
C CYS A 280 19.59 -2.06 11.94
N VAL A 281 18.78 -1.93 12.99
CA VAL A 281 17.38 -2.41 13.03
C VAL A 281 16.45 -1.26 13.35
N LEU A 282 15.50 -0.96 12.47
CA LEU A 282 14.46 0.06 12.70
C LEU A 282 13.13 -0.66 12.92
N MET A 283 12.60 -0.60 14.14
CA MET A 283 11.34 -1.23 14.51
C MET A 283 10.12 -0.43 13.97
N ASN A 284 8.92 -0.99 14.06
CA ASN A 284 7.73 -0.37 13.46
C ASN A 284 7.52 1.08 13.93
N GLY A 285 7.25 1.97 12.99
CA GLY A 285 6.95 3.39 13.26
C GLY A 285 8.17 4.25 13.61
N ALA A 286 9.39 3.70 13.56
CA ALA A 286 10.62 4.46 13.86
C ALA A 286 10.89 5.53 12.79
N VAL A 287 11.13 6.78 13.17
CA VAL A 287 11.44 7.90 12.27
C VAL A 287 12.89 8.35 12.48
N VAL A 288 13.67 8.46 11.40
CA VAL A 288 15.08 8.85 11.42
C VAL A 288 15.38 9.94 10.39
N GLY A 289 15.93 11.06 10.85
CA GLY A 289 16.39 12.16 10.01
C GLY A 289 15.30 13.17 9.63
N ASP A 290 15.74 14.34 9.15
CA ASP A 290 14.89 15.52 8.87
C ASP A 290 15.27 16.14 7.52
N GLU A 291 14.31 16.79 6.85
CA GLU A 291 14.50 17.48 5.56
C GLU A 291 14.99 18.92 5.69
N LEU A 292 15.50 19.31 6.87
CA LEU A 292 15.97 20.67 7.08
C LEU A 292 17.22 20.99 6.26
N PRO A 293 17.31 22.19 5.65
CA PRO A 293 18.52 22.65 4.96
C PRO A 293 19.74 22.61 5.90
N GLY A 294 20.75 21.82 5.54
CA GLY A 294 21.97 21.64 6.33
C GLY A 294 21.90 20.62 7.47
N GLY A 295 20.75 19.95 7.67
CA GLY A 295 20.61 18.83 8.59
C GLY A 295 21.34 17.58 8.09
N TYR A 296 22.05 16.90 9.00
CA TYR A 296 22.74 15.65 8.70
C TYR A 296 22.67 14.71 9.92
N THR A 297 22.16 13.50 9.72
CA THR A 297 21.97 12.49 10.78
C THR A 297 22.86 11.29 10.50
N VAL A 298 23.70 10.90 11.46
CA VAL A 298 24.55 9.71 11.34
C VAL A 298 24.28 8.76 12.48
N ILE A 299 23.94 7.52 12.13
CA ILE A 299 23.76 6.41 13.06
C ILE A 299 24.86 5.39 12.74
N GLY A 300 25.68 5.04 13.73
CA GLY A 300 26.72 4.01 13.55
C GLY A 300 26.12 2.62 13.28
N GLY A 301 26.97 1.61 13.07
CA GLY A 301 26.49 0.24 12.91
C GLY A 301 25.98 -0.40 14.21
N ASN A 302 25.24 -1.50 14.09
CA ASN A 302 24.71 -2.34 15.17
C ASN A 302 23.75 -1.62 16.14
N ASN A 303 22.95 -0.68 15.62
CA ASN A 303 21.96 0.06 16.41
C ASN A 303 20.55 -0.49 16.24
N ILE A 304 19.77 -0.52 17.32
CA ILE A 304 18.34 -0.89 17.29
C ILE A 304 17.52 0.35 17.68
N ILE A 305 16.70 0.82 16.75
CA ILE A 305 15.80 1.96 16.94
C ILE A 305 14.41 1.41 17.27
N GLY A 306 13.96 1.65 18.49
CA GLY A 306 12.71 1.10 19.03
C GLY A 306 11.45 1.59 18.32
N HIS A 307 10.33 0.93 18.63
CA HIS A 307 9.03 1.26 18.06
C HIS A 307 8.65 2.73 18.31
N HIS A 308 8.22 3.42 17.26
CA HIS A 308 7.83 4.84 17.30
C HIS A 308 8.93 5.80 17.80
N ALA A 309 10.19 5.37 17.82
CA ALA A 309 11.29 6.23 18.21
C ALA A 309 11.58 7.24 17.09
N VAL A 310 11.80 8.49 17.48
CA VAL A 310 12.09 9.59 16.56
C VAL A 310 13.53 10.06 16.81
N VAL A 311 14.39 9.94 15.82
CA VAL A 311 15.83 10.25 15.91
C VAL A 311 16.19 11.27 14.84
N GLY A 312 16.88 12.35 15.21
CA GLY A 312 17.39 13.33 14.23
C GLY A 312 16.33 14.25 13.59
N VAL A 313 15.08 14.24 14.08
CA VAL A 313 13.98 15.12 13.62
C VAL A 313 13.86 16.38 14.48
N LYS A 314 13.49 17.52 13.89
CA LYS A 314 13.10 18.72 14.65
C LYS A 314 11.86 18.42 15.51
N CYS A 315 11.91 18.80 16.78
CA CYS A 315 10.75 18.76 17.68
C CYS A 315 9.57 19.50 17.03
N GLN A 316 8.48 18.78 16.74
CA GLN A 316 7.23 19.38 16.29
C GLN A 316 6.47 19.92 17.51
N ASP A 317 6.66 21.20 17.82
CA ASP A 317 5.68 21.96 18.58
C ASP A 317 5.07 23.03 17.65
N LEU A 318 3.75 22.98 17.49
CA LEU A 318 2.96 23.87 16.62
C LEU A 318 2.40 25.08 17.38
N LYS A 319 2.77 25.29 18.64
CA LYS A 319 2.49 26.55 19.33
C LYS A 319 3.72 27.45 19.28
N TYR A 320 3.71 28.36 18.29
CA TYR A 320 4.24 29.73 18.30
C TYR A 320 5.13 30.13 17.11
N LYS A 321 5.06 31.42 16.78
CA LYS A 321 5.41 32.07 15.50
C LYS A 321 6.89 31.96 15.12
N GLN A 322 7.11 31.87 13.81
CA GLN A 322 8.41 31.89 13.14
C GLN A 322 9.22 33.15 13.51
N GLU A 323 10.40 32.95 14.11
CA GLU A 323 11.49 33.93 14.11
C GLU A 323 12.57 33.52 13.08
N PRO A 324 13.37 34.48 12.54
CA PRO A 324 14.24 34.22 11.41
C PRO A 324 15.50 33.45 11.82
N GLN A 325 15.61 32.27 11.21
CA GLN A 325 16.78 31.45 10.86
C GLN A 325 18.18 31.90 11.34
N SER A 326 18.79 31.00 12.12
CA SER A 326 20.21 30.64 11.95
C SER A 326 20.34 29.11 12.01
N SER A 327 20.76 28.53 10.89
CA SER A 327 21.24 27.15 10.68
C SER A 327 21.41 26.31 11.96
N THR A 328 20.43 25.44 12.26
CA THR A 328 20.41 24.63 13.48
C THR A 328 20.64 23.15 13.15
N SER A 329 21.88 22.68 13.30
CA SER A 329 22.25 21.27 13.16
C SER A 329 21.78 20.46 14.38
N SER A 330 20.77 19.60 14.22
CA SER A 330 20.39 18.61 15.25
C SER A 330 21.31 17.40 15.15
N VAL A 331 22.54 17.50 15.65
CA VAL A 331 23.50 16.38 15.66
C VAL A 331 23.31 15.55 16.92
N ILE A 332 22.58 14.43 16.82
CA ILE A 332 22.75 13.33 17.78
C ILE A 332 23.92 12.50 17.25
N LEU A 333 25.12 12.77 17.79
CA LEU A 333 26.31 11.98 17.52
C LEU A 333 26.17 10.68 18.34
N ALA A 334 25.68 9.61 17.72
CA ALA A 334 25.82 8.27 18.28
C ALA A 334 27.29 7.86 18.14
N LEU A 335 28.12 8.19 19.13
CA LEU A 335 29.49 7.71 19.20
C LEU A 335 29.47 6.19 19.38
N SER A 336 29.93 5.51 18.34
CA SER A 336 30.30 4.10 18.39
C SER A 336 31.41 3.90 19.43
N LEU A 337 31.11 3.13 20.48
CA LEU A 337 32.11 2.40 21.26
C LEU A 337 31.43 1.10 21.71
N SER A 338 31.71 0.05 20.96
CA SER A 338 31.85 -1.34 21.38
C SER A 338 30.92 -1.86 22.49
N LEU A 339 30.09 -2.85 22.15
CA LEU A 339 29.55 -3.87 23.08
C LEU A 339 28.60 -3.40 24.22
N ALA A 340 27.81 -2.34 24.01
CA ALA A 340 26.71 -2.02 24.92
C ALA A 340 25.41 -1.74 24.14
N VAL A 341 24.43 -2.63 24.28
CA VAL A 341 23.03 -2.33 23.94
C VAL A 341 22.57 -1.22 24.88
N VAL A 342 22.61 0.03 24.44
CA VAL A 342 22.11 1.13 25.25
C VAL A 342 20.60 1.25 25.04
N LEU A 343 19.84 0.84 26.05
CA LEU A 343 18.38 0.94 26.07
C LEU A 343 17.97 2.35 26.55
N TRP A 344 17.64 3.23 25.60
CA TRP A 344 17.14 4.56 25.88
C TRP A 344 15.63 4.56 26.14
N PHE A 345 15.22 4.79 27.38
CA PHE A 345 13.79 4.86 27.75
C PHE A 345 13.25 6.29 27.87
N GLN A 346 14.13 7.31 27.81
CA GLN A 346 13.83 8.72 28.09
C GLN A 346 14.47 9.64 27.04
N ASP A 347 14.04 10.90 27.00
CA ASP A 347 14.51 11.90 26.03
C ASP A 347 15.96 12.35 26.33
N VAL A 348 16.68 12.69 25.26
CA VAL A 348 17.98 13.36 25.29
C VAL A 348 17.79 14.80 24.80
N PRO A 349 17.95 15.82 25.66
CA PRO A 349 17.80 17.20 25.22
C PRO A 349 18.84 17.61 24.19
N LYS A 350 18.49 18.59 23.35
CA LYS A 350 19.38 19.12 22.31
C LYS A 350 20.74 19.51 22.87
N TYR A 351 21.79 19.18 22.11
CA TYR A 351 23.20 19.42 22.42
C TYR A 351 23.75 18.64 23.62
N MET A 352 22.98 17.76 24.26
CA MET A 352 23.46 16.95 25.36
C MET A 352 24.01 15.60 24.87
N MET A 353 24.92 15.04 25.66
CA MET A 353 25.54 13.74 25.47
C MET A 353 25.09 12.80 26.59
N VAL A 354 24.87 11.54 26.22
CA VAL A 354 24.38 10.51 27.12
C VAL A 354 25.18 9.24 26.90
N THR A 355 25.60 8.58 27.98
CA THR A 355 26.45 7.37 27.90
C THR A 355 26.08 6.36 28.99
N GLY A 356 26.58 5.12 28.84
CA GLY A 356 26.38 4.03 29.81
C GLY A 356 25.18 3.15 29.49
N GLU A 357 25.14 1.97 30.12
CA GLU A 357 24.21 0.86 29.82
C GLU A 357 22.72 1.21 30.00
N ARG A 358 22.40 2.08 30.97
CA ARG A 358 21.04 2.59 31.23
C ARG A 358 20.79 4.01 30.74
N GLY A 359 21.78 4.62 30.10
CA GLY A 359 21.66 5.95 29.55
C GLY A 359 21.61 7.09 30.57
N GLU A 360 22.77 7.56 31.00
CA GLU A 360 22.93 8.69 31.94
C GLU A 360 23.38 9.97 31.22
N LEU A 361 22.73 11.11 31.48
CA LEU A 361 23.14 12.41 30.91
C LEU A 361 24.51 12.80 31.47
N ARG A 362 25.45 13.10 30.58
CA ARG A 362 26.85 13.44 30.90
C ARG A 362 27.22 14.90 30.64
N GLY A 363 26.29 15.71 30.13
CA GLY A 363 26.50 17.14 29.88
C GLY A 363 26.40 17.51 28.40
N LEU A 364 26.99 18.64 28.00
CA LEU A 364 26.98 19.11 26.61
C LEU A 364 27.92 18.28 25.73
N ASN A 365 27.50 18.00 24.49
CA ASN A 365 28.35 17.44 23.44
C ASN A 365 29.25 18.55 22.86
N LEU A 366 30.27 18.95 23.63
CA LEU A 366 31.21 20.02 23.28
C LEU A 366 31.96 19.74 21.97
N GLU A 367 32.30 18.48 21.71
CA GLU A 367 32.98 18.06 20.47
C GLU A 367 32.05 18.20 19.26
N GLY A 368 30.78 17.79 19.37
CA GLY A 368 29.77 18.00 18.34
C GLY A 368 29.51 19.48 18.06
N LEU A 369 29.42 20.31 19.11
CA LEU A 369 29.27 21.76 18.98
C LEU A 369 30.49 22.39 18.27
N ARG A 370 31.70 22.00 18.64
CA ARG A 370 32.94 22.51 18.03
C ARG A 370 33.04 22.19 16.54
N ARG A 371 32.68 20.96 16.14
CA ARG A 371 32.65 20.53 14.72
C ARG A 371 31.64 21.31 13.88
N ASN A 372 30.60 21.84 14.51
CA ASN A 372 29.56 22.65 13.87
C ASN A 372 29.80 24.17 14.00
N GLY A 373 31.04 24.59 14.32
CA GLY A 373 31.43 26.00 14.30
C GLY A 373 30.98 26.82 15.51
N PHE A 374 30.49 26.20 16.58
CA PHE A 374 30.19 26.91 17.82
C PHE A 374 31.49 27.27 18.55
N THR A 375 31.80 28.56 18.64
CA THR A 375 32.89 29.10 19.47
C THR A 375 32.44 29.32 20.90
N MET A 376 33.09 28.64 21.86
CA MET A 376 32.91 28.89 23.29
C MET A 376 33.50 30.25 23.66
N SER A 377 32.67 31.30 23.71
CA SER A 377 33.04 32.52 24.43
C SER A 377 32.96 32.23 25.93
N LYS A 378 34.11 32.37 26.61
CA LYS A 378 34.33 32.02 28.02
C LYS A 378 33.12 32.24 28.92
N GLU A 379 32.78 31.17 29.63
CA GLU A 379 32.02 31.12 30.88
C GLU A 379 32.40 32.33 31.76
N HIS A 380 31.43 33.20 32.06
CA HIS A 380 31.35 34.22 33.14
C HIS A 380 30.34 35.31 32.73
N ASN A 381 29.17 34.95 32.22
CA ASN A 381 28.11 35.92 31.92
C ASN A 381 26.82 35.54 32.65
N GLN A 382 26.26 36.50 33.39
CA GLN A 382 25.01 36.34 34.15
C GLN A 382 23.77 36.11 33.25
N ASP A 383 23.90 36.32 31.94
CA ASP A 383 22.81 36.18 30.96
C ASP A 383 23.01 34.99 29.99
N LEU A 384 23.30 33.81 30.52
CA LEU A 384 23.41 32.56 29.72
C LEU A 384 22.13 32.26 28.90
N CYS A 385 20.97 32.76 29.33
CA CYS A 385 19.69 32.63 28.60
C CYS A 385 19.68 33.32 27.23
N SER A 386 20.60 34.26 26.97
CA SER A 386 20.70 34.98 25.70
C SER A 386 21.48 34.22 24.62
N VAL A 387 22.18 33.13 24.98
CA VAL A 387 22.93 32.30 24.04
C VAL A 387 21.95 31.38 23.30
N PRO A 388 21.85 31.42 21.95
CA PRO A 388 20.88 30.63 21.19
C PRO A 388 20.93 29.13 21.49
N THR A 389 22.13 28.58 21.68
CA THR A 389 22.34 27.16 22.05
C THR A 389 21.77 26.83 23.43
N VAL A 390 21.96 27.71 24.41
CA VAL A 390 21.44 27.54 25.77
C VAL A 390 19.91 27.72 25.78
N GLY A 391 19.39 28.69 25.04
CA GLY A 391 17.94 28.85 24.84
C GLY A 391 17.30 27.61 24.22
N ALA A 392 17.89 27.07 23.16
CA ALA A 392 17.42 25.84 22.51
C ALA A 392 17.56 24.58 23.40
N MET A 393 18.61 24.49 24.24
CA MET A 393 18.77 23.42 25.22
C MET A 393 17.69 23.51 26.31
N LEU A 394 17.50 24.69 26.92
CA LEU A 394 16.49 24.91 27.95
C LEU A 394 15.08 24.65 27.43
N GLN A 395 14.79 25.05 26.19
CA GLN A 395 13.52 24.75 25.55
C GLN A 395 13.37 23.24 25.35
N SER A 396 14.38 22.55 24.83
CA SER A 396 14.35 21.10 24.67
C SER A 396 14.14 20.35 25.99
N ILE A 397 14.70 20.84 27.09
CA ILE A 397 14.46 20.28 28.43
C ILE A 397 12.99 20.47 28.83
N ARG A 398 12.43 21.66 28.64
CA ARG A 398 11.01 21.95 28.94
C ARG A 398 10.07 21.06 28.13
N ASP A 399 10.36 20.89 26.84
CA ASP A 399 9.55 20.09 25.92
C ASP A 399 9.51 18.61 26.37
N SER A 400 10.61 18.08 26.90
CA SER A 400 10.69 16.69 27.38
C SER A 400 9.79 16.38 28.59
N PHE A 401 9.25 17.39 29.27
CA PHE A 401 8.32 17.24 30.41
C PHE A 401 6.86 17.57 30.07
N THR A 402 6.53 17.75 28.79
CA THR A 402 5.15 17.96 28.34
C THR A 402 4.34 16.65 28.34
N ASP A 403 3.01 16.76 28.42
CA ASP A 403 2.11 15.58 28.47
C ASP A 403 2.33 14.65 27.27
N GLY A 404 2.55 13.36 27.55
CA GLY A 404 2.82 12.32 26.54
C GLY A 404 4.30 12.05 26.25
N ARG A 405 5.24 12.80 26.84
CA ARG A 405 6.70 12.57 26.75
C ARG A 405 7.24 11.77 27.94
N ARG A 406 8.41 11.13 27.78
CA ARG A 406 8.98 10.19 28.79
C ARG A 406 9.92 10.84 29.81
N GLY A 407 10.01 12.18 29.85
CA GLY A 407 10.99 12.90 30.66
C GLY A 407 12.41 12.77 30.10
N ILE A 408 13.41 13.33 30.79
CA ILE A 408 14.82 13.27 30.40
C ILE A 408 15.58 12.14 31.12
N CYS A 409 16.64 11.62 30.50
CA CYS A 409 17.59 10.69 31.13
C CYS A 409 18.14 11.23 32.47
N LYS A 410 18.42 10.35 33.44
CA LYS A 410 18.95 10.78 34.75
C LYS A 410 20.32 11.44 34.63
N PHE A 411 20.49 12.60 35.26
CA PHE A 411 21.76 13.34 35.33
C PHE A 411 22.62 12.85 36.49
N ARG A 412 23.91 12.58 36.26
CA ARG A 412 24.85 12.17 37.32
C ARG A 412 26.05 13.12 37.34
N GLN A 413 26.15 13.93 38.40
CA GLN A 413 27.27 14.83 38.65
C GLN A 413 28.52 14.00 39.00
N TRP A 414 29.67 14.32 38.41
CA TRP A 414 30.95 13.84 38.94
C TRP A 414 31.12 14.46 40.33
N LEU A 415 31.16 13.64 41.38
CA LEU A 415 31.90 14.00 42.57
C LEU A 415 33.36 13.67 42.25
N ASP A 416 34.21 14.70 42.25
CA ASP A 416 35.62 14.64 41.91
C ASP A 416 36.32 13.46 42.61
N SER A 417 37.13 12.71 41.86
CA SER A 417 38.13 11.76 42.37
C SER A 417 39.50 12.40 42.30
#